data_AF-A0A7C7ZGK9-F1
#
_entry.id   AF-A0A7C7ZGK9-F1
#
_cell.length_a   1.000
_cell.length_b   1.000
_cell.length_c   1.000
_cell.angle_alpha   90.00
_cell.angle_beta   90.00
_cell.angle_gamma   90.00
#
_symmetry.space_group_name_H-M   'P 1'
#
loop_
_entity.id
_entity.type
_entity.pdbx_description
1 polymer ?
#
loop_
_entity_poly.entity_id
_entity_poly.type
_entity_poly.pdbx_seq_one_letter_code
_entity_poly.pdbx_strand_id
1 'polypeptide(L)'
;MRSGAEKSILVSNIVLATGVLLLIVCFAVPALATTPLAGEKGNYRGQCRKLTKQIDHFEASILPLAISRGNQAWEHATNEQINRLWNRRADLCPAYGAQRTMLAKAADRVRRFNKFMAQAGRLALAYFTGGLSGGLGP
;
A
#
# COMPACT_ATOMS: atom_id res chain seq x y z
N MET A 1 -65.76 -12.71 -1.05
CA MET A 1 -64.74 -12.55 -2.10
C MET A 1 -63.68 -11.53 -1.63
N ARG A 2 -62.69 -11.95 -0.83
CA ARG A 2 -61.64 -11.07 -0.26
C ARG A 2 -60.31 -11.83 0.00
N SER A 3 -59.97 -12.81 -0.85
CA SER A 3 -58.82 -13.71 -0.60
C SER A 3 -57.81 -13.77 -1.76
N GLY A 4 -57.92 -12.88 -2.75
CA GLY A 4 -57.03 -12.86 -3.92
C GLY A 4 -55.86 -11.87 -3.82
N ALA A 5 -56.01 -10.77 -3.08
CA ALA A 5 -55.07 -9.65 -3.15
C ALA A 5 -53.82 -9.80 -2.25
N GLU A 6 -53.90 -10.51 -1.12
CA GLU A 6 -52.77 -10.64 -0.19
C GLU A 6 -51.67 -11.58 -0.70
N LYS A 7 -52.02 -12.57 -1.52
CA LYS A 7 -51.04 -13.56 -2.03
C LYS A 7 -50.08 -12.96 -3.05
N SER A 8 -50.54 -12.01 -3.88
CA SER A 8 -49.71 -11.38 -4.92
C SER A 8 -48.61 -10.47 -4.34
N ILE A 9 -48.86 -9.83 -3.20
CA ILE A 9 -47.90 -8.91 -2.58
C ILE A 9 -46.74 -9.69 -1.93
N LEU A 10 -47.01 -10.89 -1.40
CA LEU A 10 -45.98 -11.72 -0.77
C LEU A 10 -44.98 -12.28 -1.80
N VAL A 11 -45.46 -12.68 -2.98
CA VAL A 11 -44.62 -13.28 -4.03
C VAL A 11 -43.69 -12.24 -4.67
N SER A 12 -44.16 -11.01 -4.91
CA SER A 12 -43.31 -9.94 -5.46
C SER A 12 -42.14 -9.55 -4.53
N ASN A 13 -42.35 -9.53 -3.21
CA ASN A 13 -41.30 -9.16 -2.26
C ASN A 13 -40.19 -10.22 -2.14
N ILE A 14 -40.52 -11.51 -2.28
CA ILE A 14 -39.55 -12.60 -2.22
C ILE A 14 -38.65 -12.62 -3.47
N VAL A 15 -39.19 -12.30 -4.64
CA VAL A 15 -38.43 -12.21 -5.91
C VAL A 15 -37.48 -11.02 -5.90
N LEU A 16 -37.91 -9.87 -5.36
CA LEU A 16 -37.04 -8.70 -5.18
C LEU A 16 -35.91 -8.97 -4.18
N ALA A 17 -36.20 -9.62 -3.05
CA ALA A 17 -35.20 -9.91 -2.02
C ALA A 17 -34.13 -10.91 -2.49
N THR A 18 -34.52 -11.94 -3.25
CA THR A 18 -33.58 -12.92 -3.80
C THR A 18 -32.72 -12.34 -4.93
N GLY A 19 -33.29 -11.47 -5.77
CA GLY A 19 -32.55 -10.77 -6.83
C GLY A 19 -31.46 -9.83 -6.28
N VAL A 20 -31.76 -9.07 -5.23
CA VAL A 20 -30.80 -8.13 -4.62
C VAL A 20 -29.66 -8.87 -3.90
N LEU A 21 -29.97 -9.99 -3.22
CA LEU A 21 -28.96 -10.79 -2.53
C LEU A 21 -27.95 -11.41 -3.52
N LEU A 22 -28.41 -11.85 -4.70
CA LEU A 22 -27.55 -12.43 -5.73
C LEU A 22 -26.64 -11.37 -6.38
N LEU A 23 -27.12 -10.14 -6.51
CA LEU A 23 -26.38 -9.02 -7.09
C LEU A 23 -25.27 -8.52 -6.15
N ILE A 24 -25.50 -8.55 -4.83
CA ILE A 24 -24.49 -8.18 -3.82
C ILE A 24 -23.33 -9.20 -3.76
N VAL A 25 -23.63 -10.50 -3.92
CA VAL A 25 -22.59 -11.55 -3.92
C VAL A 25 -21.67 -11.45 -5.15
N CYS A 26 -22.18 -11.00 -6.30
CA CYS A 26 -21.37 -10.79 -7.50
C CYS A 26 -20.40 -9.58 -7.40
N PHE A 27 -20.69 -8.57 -6.56
CA PHE A 27 -19.82 -7.41 -6.39
C PHE A 27 -18.80 -7.53 -5.25
N ALA A 28 -18.84 -8.62 -4.47
CA ALA A 28 -18.01 -8.80 -3.27
C ALA A 28 -16.78 -9.72 -3.48
N VAL A 29 -16.40 -10.05 -4.72
CA VAL A 29 -15.13 -10.75 -4.99
C VAL A 29 -14.09 -9.70 -5.41
N PRO A 30 -13.34 -9.08 -4.48
CA PRO A 30 -12.07 -8.51 -4.88
C PRO A 30 -11.24 -9.72 -5.31
N ALA A 31 -11.06 -9.85 -6.62
CA ALA A 31 -10.10 -10.76 -7.19
C ALA A 31 -8.74 -10.44 -6.54
N LEU A 32 -8.38 -11.23 -5.53
CA LEU A 32 -7.00 -11.47 -5.13
C LEU A 32 -6.35 -12.24 -6.27
N ALA A 33 -6.21 -11.57 -7.42
CA ALA A 33 -5.39 -12.02 -8.51
C ALA A 33 -3.94 -11.84 -8.05
N THR A 34 -3.47 -12.78 -7.24
CA THR A 34 -2.04 -13.01 -7.04
C THR A 34 -1.51 -13.48 -8.39
N THR A 35 -1.21 -12.53 -9.27
CA THR A 35 -0.49 -12.82 -10.50
C THR A 35 0.80 -13.54 -10.09
N PRO A 36 1.10 -14.72 -10.65
CA PRO A 36 2.36 -15.40 -10.36
C PRO A 36 3.49 -14.41 -10.63
N LEU A 37 4.50 -14.39 -9.75
CA LEU A 37 5.66 -13.51 -9.91
C LEU A 37 6.15 -13.65 -11.35
N ALA A 38 6.07 -12.56 -12.12
CA ALA A 38 6.33 -12.56 -13.55
C ALA A 38 7.76 -13.03 -13.89
N GLY A 39 8.64 -13.13 -12.88
CA GLY A 39 9.98 -13.69 -12.98
C GLY A 39 10.11 -15.17 -13.31
N GLU A 40 9.04 -15.97 -13.28
CA GLU A 40 9.12 -17.40 -13.59
C GLU A 40 9.23 -17.69 -15.11
N LYS A 41 8.79 -16.74 -15.96
CA LYS A 41 8.97 -16.83 -17.41
C LYS A 41 10.27 -16.11 -17.80
N GLY A 42 11.27 -16.86 -18.26
CA GLY A 42 12.60 -16.35 -18.69
C GLY A 42 12.62 -15.29 -19.81
N ASN A 43 11.45 -14.83 -20.29
CA ASN A 43 11.27 -13.86 -21.37
C ASN A 43 11.49 -12.38 -20.95
N TYR A 44 11.61 -12.09 -19.64
CA TYR A 44 11.70 -10.69 -19.15
C TYR A 44 13.13 -10.15 -18.98
N ARG A 45 14.18 -10.92 -19.28
CA ARG A 45 15.58 -10.48 -19.12
C ARG A 45 15.89 -9.16 -19.82
N GLY A 46 15.42 -8.97 -21.06
CA GLY A 46 15.62 -7.73 -21.81
C GLY A 46 14.90 -6.52 -21.19
N GLN A 47 13.68 -6.73 -20.68
CA GLN A 47 12.90 -5.69 -20.01
C GLN A 47 13.53 -5.28 -18.68
N CYS A 48 14.04 -6.25 -17.91
CA CYS A 48 14.80 -6.00 -16.68
C CYS A 48 16.01 -5.10 -16.94
N ARG A 49 16.81 -5.40 -17.98
CA ARG A 49 17.97 -4.58 -18.34
C ARG A 49 17.57 -3.17 -18.76
N LYS A 50 16.46 -3.03 -19.50
CA LYS A 50 15.93 -1.72 -19.91
C LYS A 50 15.48 -0.89 -18.70
N LEU A 51 14.73 -1.49 -17.78
CA LEU A 51 14.29 -0.82 -16.55
C LEU A 51 15.47 -0.42 -15.67
N THR A 52 16.47 -1.28 -15.50
CA THR A 52 17.69 -0.93 -14.75
C THR A 52 18.40 0.26 -15.37
N LYS A 53 18.60 0.27 -16.69
CA LYS A 53 19.22 1.43 -17.38
C LYS A 53 18.40 2.71 -17.22
N GLN A 54 17.08 2.61 -17.23
CA GLN A 54 16.21 3.78 -17.03
C GLN A 54 16.34 4.33 -15.61
N ILE A 55 16.29 3.45 -14.60
CA ILE A 55 16.49 3.83 -13.20
C ILE A 55 17.85 4.52 -13.03
N ASP A 56 18.91 3.89 -13.55
CA ASP A 56 20.28 4.38 -13.45
C ASP A 56 20.44 5.77 -14.11
N HIS A 57 19.78 6.00 -15.25
CA HIS A 57 19.75 7.32 -15.88
C HIS A 57 19.05 8.38 -15.03
N PHE A 58 17.90 8.06 -14.42
CA PHE A 58 17.20 9.00 -13.55
C PHE A 58 18.01 9.31 -12.29
N GLU A 59 18.60 8.30 -11.66
CA GLU A 59 19.40 8.44 -10.43
C GLU A 59 20.72 9.20 -10.69
N ALA A 60 21.43 8.89 -11.78
CA ALA A 60 22.74 9.47 -12.05
C ALA A 60 22.69 10.83 -12.78
N SER A 61 21.65 11.11 -13.57
CA SER A 61 21.58 12.32 -14.41
C SER A 61 20.50 13.30 -13.96
N ILE A 62 19.26 12.84 -13.80
CA ILE A 62 18.10 13.74 -13.64
C ILE A 62 17.93 14.19 -12.18
N LEU A 63 18.06 13.27 -11.23
CA LEU A 63 17.94 13.57 -9.80
C LEU A 63 18.99 14.59 -9.32
N PRO A 64 20.30 14.44 -9.60
CA PRO A 64 21.29 15.45 -9.20
C PRO A 64 21.09 16.78 -9.92
N LEU A 65 20.55 16.78 -11.14
CA LEU A 65 20.17 18.01 -11.84
C LEU A 65 19.04 18.76 -11.13
N ALA A 66 18.04 18.04 -10.60
CA ALA A 66 16.96 18.64 -9.82
C ALA A 66 17.49 19.21 -8.48
N ILE A 67 18.35 18.46 -7.79
CA ILE A 67 18.97 18.86 -6.51
C ILE A 67 19.87 20.08 -6.70
N SER A 68 20.76 20.08 -7.71
CA SER A 68 21.66 21.20 -8.00
C SER A 68 20.92 22.49 -8.37
N ARG A 69 19.69 22.37 -8.92
CA ARG A 69 18.80 23.51 -9.19
C ARG A 69 17.95 23.93 -8.00
N GLY A 70 18.05 23.22 -6.86
CA GLY A 70 17.25 23.49 -5.66
C GLY A 70 15.74 23.30 -5.88
N ASN A 71 15.32 22.55 -6.90
CA ASN A 71 13.91 22.39 -7.23
C ASN A 71 13.32 21.17 -6.52
N GLN A 72 12.82 21.39 -5.31
CA GLN A 72 12.24 20.35 -4.45
C GLN A 72 11.04 19.63 -5.08
N ALA A 73 10.18 20.34 -5.83
CA ALA A 73 9.04 19.72 -6.48
C ALA A 73 9.47 18.75 -7.59
N TRP A 74 10.49 19.14 -8.37
CA TRP A 74 11.06 18.28 -9.40
C TRP A 74 11.83 17.09 -8.80
N GLU A 75 12.60 17.32 -7.75
CA GLU A 75 13.28 16.26 -7.01
C GLU A 75 12.27 15.22 -6.51
N HIS A 76 11.18 15.67 -5.87
CA HIS A 76 10.12 14.80 -5.38
C HIS A 76 9.46 13.99 -6.49
N ALA A 77 9.06 14.64 -7.59
CA ALA A 77 8.46 13.96 -8.74
C ALA A 77 9.42 12.95 -9.39
N THR A 78 10.72 13.26 -9.43
CA THR A 78 11.75 12.35 -9.95
C THR A 78 11.93 11.13 -9.05
N ASN A 79 11.99 11.34 -7.73
CA ASN A 79 12.04 10.27 -6.75
C ASN A 79 10.80 9.36 -6.82
N GLU A 80 9.60 9.92 -6.98
CA GLU A 80 8.40 9.10 -7.21
C GLU A 80 8.49 8.27 -8.50
N GLN A 81 9.00 8.86 -9.58
CA GLN A 81 9.17 8.14 -10.84
C GLN A 81 10.19 7.00 -10.72
N ILE A 82 11.32 7.24 -10.05
CA ILE A 82 12.31 6.22 -9.70
C ILE A 82 11.63 5.10 -8.90
N ASN A 83 10.85 5.43 -7.87
CA ASN A 83 10.12 4.44 -7.07
C ASN A 83 9.13 3.61 -7.90
N ARG A 84 8.39 4.22 -8.84
CA ARG A 84 7.50 3.49 -9.75
C ARG A 84 8.27 2.50 -10.63
N LEU A 85 9.41 2.92 -11.18
CA LEU A 85 10.28 2.06 -12.00
C LEU A 85 10.90 0.92 -11.18
N TRP A 86 11.34 1.19 -9.95
CA TRP A 86 11.86 0.19 -9.02
C TRP A 86 10.82 -0.87 -8.66
N ASN A 87 9.60 -0.46 -8.33
CA ASN A 87 8.50 -1.38 -8.05
C ASN A 87 8.20 -2.26 -9.27
N ARG A 88 8.08 -1.65 -10.45
CA ARG A 88 7.88 -2.39 -11.71
C ARG A 88 9.03 -3.36 -12.00
N ARG A 89 10.28 -2.98 -11.70
CA ARG A 89 11.44 -3.87 -11.84
C ARG A 89 11.34 -5.04 -10.87
N ALA A 90 10.95 -4.82 -9.63
CA ALA A 90 10.81 -5.88 -8.64
C ALA A 90 9.70 -6.89 -9.00
N ASP A 91 8.62 -6.43 -9.63
CA ASP A 91 7.52 -7.30 -10.07
C ASP A 91 7.91 -8.19 -11.26
N LEU A 92 8.72 -7.65 -12.19
CA LEU A 92 9.14 -8.35 -13.41
C LEU A 92 10.42 -9.18 -13.25
N CYS A 93 11.29 -8.80 -12.31
CA CYS A 93 12.64 -9.36 -12.19
C CYS A 93 12.81 -10.08 -10.85
N PRO A 94 12.88 -11.42 -10.82
CA PRO A 94 12.79 -12.22 -9.60
C PRO A 94 13.97 -11.97 -8.65
N ALA A 95 15.16 -11.71 -9.20
CA ALA A 95 16.34 -11.35 -8.42
C ALA A 95 16.14 -10.09 -7.54
N TYR A 96 15.35 -9.12 -8.03
CA TYR A 96 15.08 -7.87 -7.32
C TYR A 96 13.81 -7.92 -6.46
N GLY A 97 12.88 -8.83 -6.76
CA GLY A 97 11.71 -9.10 -5.91
C GLY A 97 12.13 -9.54 -4.50
N ALA A 98 13.11 -10.44 -4.39
CA ALA A 98 13.68 -10.84 -3.09
C ALA A 98 14.24 -9.63 -2.31
N GLN A 99 14.97 -8.74 -2.99
CA GLN A 99 15.53 -7.54 -2.39
C GLN A 99 14.45 -6.58 -1.87
N ARG A 100 13.34 -6.41 -2.61
CA ARG A 100 12.18 -5.61 -2.18
C ARG A 100 11.57 -6.16 -0.88
N THR A 101 11.42 -7.48 -0.76
CA THR A 101 10.88 -8.09 0.47
C THR A 101 11.81 -7.91 1.67
N MET A 102 13.13 -7.96 1.47
CA MET A 102 14.10 -7.69 2.54
C MET A 102 14.05 -6.23 2.98
N LEU A 103 14.02 -5.29 2.03
CA LEU A 103 13.91 -3.86 2.31
C LEU A 103 12.60 -3.52 3.03
N ALA A 104 11.48 -4.11 2.62
CA ALA A 104 10.19 -3.95 3.31
C ALA A 104 10.27 -4.44 4.77
N LYS A 105 10.87 -5.61 5.01
CA LYS A 105 11.09 -6.13 6.37
C LYS A 105 12.01 -5.22 7.19
N ALA A 106 13.04 -4.63 6.58
CA ALA A 106 13.92 -3.69 7.25
C ALA A 106 13.19 -2.39 7.62
N ALA A 107 12.38 -1.84 6.71
CA ALA A 107 11.55 -0.67 6.97
C ALA A 107 10.56 -0.92 8.11
N ASP A 108 9.93 -2.10 8.15
CA ASP A 108 9.05 -2.49 9.25
C ASP A 108 9.79 -2.58 10.59
N ARG A 109 11.02 -3.08 10.61
CA ARG A 109 11.85 -3.12 11.82
C ARG A 109 12.17 -1.72 12.33
N VAL A 110 12.58 -0.81 11.45
CA VAL A 110 12.85 0.59 11.80
C VAL A 110 11.58 1.26 12.32
N ARG A 111 10.43 1.03 11.68
CA ARG A 111 9.14 1.58 12.13
C ARG A 111 8.76 1.08 13.52
N ARG A 112 8.97 -0.21 13.82
CA ARG A 112 8.75 -0.78 15.16
C ARG A 112 9.71 -0.18 16.18
N PHE A 113 10.98 -0.02 15.82
CA PHE A 113 11.96 0.63 16.69
C PHE A 113 11.58 2.08 16.99
N ASN A 114 11.18 2.87 15.99
CA ASN A 114 10.73 4.25 16.21
C ASN A 114 9.47 4.33 17.09
N LYS A 115 8.52 3.41 16.91
CA LYS A 115 7.36 3.30 17.80
C LYS A 115 7.76 2.98 19.24
N PHE A 116 8.68 2.03 19.41
CA PHE A 116 9.21 1.66 20.71
C PHE A 116 9.93 2.84 21.37
N MET A 117 10.83 3.52 20.64
CA MET A 117 11.54 4.70 21.14
C MET A 117 10.57 5.84 21.47
N ALA A 118 9.52 6.06 20.69
CA ALA A 118 8.49 7.06 21.01
C ALA A 118 7.71 6.71 22.29
N GLN A 119 7.39 5.43 22.49
CA GLN A 119 6.74 4.97 23.73
C GLN A 119 7.69 5.07 24.93
N ALA A 120 8.93 4.61 24.78
CA ALA A 120 9.97 4.71 25.80
C ALA A 120 10.24 6.18 26.16
N GLY A 121 10.31 7.07 25.17
CA GLY A 121 10.45 8.51 25.37
C GLY A 121 9.26 9.11 26.13
N ARG A 122 8.02 8.68 25.84
CA ARG A 122 6.83 9.10 26.60
C ARG A 122 6.84 8.60 28.04
N LEU A 123 7.29 7.37 28.28
CA LEU A 123 7.41 6.80 29.62
C LEU A 123 8.55 7.47 30.41
N ALA A 124 9.68 7.72 29.77
CA ALA A 124 10.79 8.46 30.35
C ALA A 124 10.37 9.88 30.68
N LEU A 125 9.67 10.58 29.78
CA LEU A 125 9.05 11.87 30.06
C LEU A 125 8.10 11.75 31.26
N ALA A 126 7.15 10.82 31.27
CA ALA A 126 6.23 10.64 32.40
C ALA A 126 6.95 10.35 33.75
N TYR A 127 8.08 9.66 33.71
CA TYR A 127 8.91 9.37 34.89
C TYR A 127 9.71 10.61 35.35
N PHE A 128 10.35 11.33 34.41
CA PHE A 128 11.17 12.51 34.72
C PHE A 128 10.33 13.76 34.98
N THR A 129 9.16 13.90 34.37
CA THR A 129 8.18 14.96 34.64
C THR A 129 7.17 14.53 35.70
N GLY A 130 7.53 13.56 36.56
CA GLY A 130 6.70 12.86 37.54
C GLY A 130 5.33 13.49 37.84
N GLY A 131 4.24 12.77 37.52
CA GLY A 131 2.94 13.04 38.14
C GLY A 131 2.37 14.46 37.97
N LEU A 132 2.69 15.18 36.90
CA LEU A 132 2.18 16.54 36.63
C LEU A 132 0.70 16.60 36.17
N SER A 133 -0.13 15.66 36.64
CA SER A 133 -1.59 15.77 36.64
C SER A 133 -2.23 15.39 37.98
N GLY A 134 -1.43 15.30 39.06
CA GLY A 134 -1.91 15.04 40.41
C GLY A 134 -2.18 16.29 41.26
N GLY A 135 -2.19 17.49 40.66
CA GLY A 135 -2.35 18.73 41.42
C GLY A 135 -2.92 19.89 40.59
N LEU A 136 -4.24 19.97 40.52
CA LEU A 136 -4.95 21.25 40.59
C LEU A 136 -5.89 21.16 41.80
N GLY A 137 -5.51 21.82 42.91
CA GLY A 137 -6.43 22.23 43.98
C GLY A 137 -7.19 23.50 43.56
N PRO A 138 -7.84 24.26 44.46
CA PRO A 138 -7.96 24.14 45.92
C PRO A 138 -9.19 23.36 46.41
#